data_AF-A0A6V8NU68-F1
#
_entry.id   AF-A0A6V8NU68-F1
#
_cell.length_a   1.000
_cell.length_b   1.000
_cell.length_c   1.000
_cell.angle_alpha   90.00
_cell.angle_beta   90.00
_cell.angle_gamma   90.00
#
_symmetry.space_group_name_H-M   'P 1'
#
loop_
_entity.id
_entity.type
_entity.pdbx_description
1 polymer ?
#
loop_
_entity_poly.entity_id
_entity_poly.type
_entity_poly.pdbx_seq_one_letter_code
_entity_poly.pdbx_strand_id
1 'polypeptide(L)'
;MYYGSMATESPDTHRELVELRRQINYWRAQHTRAVERQAIWKEKARQLKQMVRQQEAQITELIQQNETLTQQIQALKAKVAQLQQQLFGRKSEQTKDLVPENHDGDQEACNASEATSESKNNRGKQPGSKGYGRRRRSGLPTEEILHELPKAEQCCPVCGKPFSVFPGSEDSEEIHWEVRLVRRIHKRTRYRPTTGLRSRRSDSLLSMGICG
;
A
#
# COMPACT_ATOMS: atom_id res chain seq x y z
N MET A 1 47.58 3.22 94.75
CA MET A 1 47.79 2.01 93.94
C MET A 1 46.51 1.75 93.16
N TYR A 2 46.52 1.95 91.85
CA TYR A 2 45.43 1.55 90.96
C TYR A 2 46.11 1.10 89.66
N TYR A 3 46.26 -0.22 89.49
CA TYR A 3 46.66 -0.79 88.21
C TYR A 3 45.39 -1.22 87.49
N GLY A 4 45.07 -0.48 86.44
CA GLY A 4 43.95 -0.76 85.55
C GLY A 4 44.15 -2.08 84.81
N SER A 5 43.14 -2.94 84.89
CA SER A 5 43.01 -4.16 84.11
C SER A 5 42.93 -3.80 82.63
N MET A 6 44.01 -3.97 81.88
CA MET A 6 43.98 -3.94 80.43
C MET A 6 43.51 -5.30 79.93
N ALA A 7 42.23 -5.39 79.59
CA ALA A 7 41.68 -6.52 78.86
C ALA A 7 42.38 -6.60 77.50
N THR A 8 43.26 -7.59 77.33
CA THR A 8 43.88 -7.89 76.04
C THR A 8 42.83 -8.54 75.14
N GLU A 9 42.36 -7.80 74.13
CA GLU A 9 41.44 -8.31 73.12
C GLU A 9 42.04 -9.55 72.41
N SER A 10 41.29 -10.65 72.35
CA SER A 10 41.71 -11.91 71.75
C SER A 10 41.88 -11.78 70.23
N PRO A 11 42.94 -12.32 69.60
CA PRO A 11 43.20 -12.20 68.16
C PRO A 11 42.08 -12.75 67.25
N ASP A 12 41.22 -13.62 67.77
CA ASP A 12 40.08 -14.17 67.03
C ASP A 12 38.94 -13.14 66.86
N THR A 13 38.71 -12.26 67.82
CA THR A 13 37.67 -11.20 67.69
C THR A 13 38.06 -10.16 66.64
N HIS A 14 39.35 -9.85 66.52
CA HIS A 14 39.87 -8.97 65.48
C HIS A 14 39.66 -9.57 64.08
N ARG A 15 39.85 -10.89 63.91
CA ARG A 15 39.61 -11.59 62.64
C ARG A 15 38.13 -11.57 62.24
N GLU A 16 37.23 -11.85 63.18
CA GLU A 16 35.77 -11.80 62.97
C GLU A 16 35.30 -10.39 62.57
N LEU A 17 35.80 -9.34 63.22
CA LEU A 17 35.49 -7.96 62.86
C LEU A 17 35.96 -7.60 61.44
N VAL A 18 37.15 -8.07 61.03
CA VAL A 18 37.66 -7.87 59.67
C VAL A 18 36.76 -8.59 58.66
N GLU A 19 36.31 -9.80 58.97
CA GLU A 19 35.42 -10.59 58.09
C GLU A 19 34.03 -9.96 57.96
N LEU A 20 33.41 -9.53 59.06
CA LEU A 20 32.13 -8.83 59.05
C LEU A 20 32.22 -7.53 58.25
N ARG A 21 33.31 -6.76 58.39
CA ARG A 21 33.54 -5.55 57.57
C ARG A 21 33.64 -5.88 56.09
N ARG A 22 34.34 -6.97 55.72
CA ARG A 22 34.42 -7.44 54.33
C ARG A 22 33.05 -7.83 53.78
N GLN A 23 32.25 -8.57 54.56
CA GLN A 23 30.90 -8.97 54.17
C GLN A 23 29.98 -7.75 53.99
N ILE A 24 30.01 -6.78 54.91
CA ILE A 24 29.24 -5.52 54.79
C ILE A 24 29.61 -4.78 53.50
N ASN A 25 30.90 -4.64 53.21
CA ASN A 25 31.37 -3.98 52.00
C ASN A 25 30.98 -4.75 50.73
N TYR A 26 31.05 -6.08 50.76
CA TYR A 26 30.60 -6.94 49.67
C TYR A 26 29.11 -6.74 49.37
N TRP A 27 28.26 -6.81 50.39
CA TRP A 27 26.81 -6.65 50.22
C TRP A 27 26.43 -5.22 49.79
N ARG A 28 27.13 -4.19 50.28
CA ARG A 28 26.96 -2.81 49.79
C ARG A 28 27.33 -2.68 48.30
N ALA A 29 28.43 -3.29 47.87
CA ALA A 29 28.84 -3.31 46.47
C ALA A 29 27.87 -4.10 45.57
N GLN A 30 27.30 -5.20 46.07
CA GLN A 30 26.29 -5.96 45.33
C GLN A 30 24.96 -5.20 45.24
N HIS A 31 24.54 -4.55 46.32
CA HIS A 31 23.31 -3.75 46.36
C HIS A 31 23.40 -2.55 45.40
N THR A 32 24.51 -1.82 45.40
CA THR A 32 24.73 -0.70 44.47
C THR A 32 24.62 -1.16 43.02
N ARG A 33 25.32 -2.24 42.63
CA ARG A 33 25.20 -2.84 41.29
C ARG A 33 23.76 -3.27 40.95
N ALA A 34 23.03 -3.82 41.91
CA ALA A 34 21.64 -4.24 41.70
C ALA A 34 20.71 -3.04 41.46
N VAL A 35 20.89 -1.96 42.23
CA VAL A 35 20.15 -0.70 42.08
C VAL A 35 20.47 -0.03 40.74
N GLU A 36 21.74 0.01 40.34
CA GLU A 36 22.15 0.53 39.02
C GLU A 36 21.48 -0.24 37.88
N ARG A 37 21.52 -1.58 37.93
CA ARG A 37 20.79 -2.41 36.95
C ARG A 37 19.30 -2.09 36.94
N GLN A 38 18.68 -2.00 38.11
CA GLN A 38 17.25 -1.67 38.21
C GLN A 38 16.94 -0.30 37.61
N ALA A 39 17.79 0.70 37.83
CA ALA A 39 17.65 2.03 37.26
C ALA A 39 17.70 2.00 35.72
N ILE A 40 18.69 1.29 35.16
CA ILE A 40 18.81 1.11 33.70
C ILE A 40 17.56 0.44 33.12
N TRP A 41 17.07 -0.62 33.75
CA TRP A 41 15.87 -1.32 33.29
C TRP A 41 14.61 -0.47 33.40
N LYS A 42 14.46 0.31 34.47
CA LYS A 42 13.34 1.27 34.62
C LYS A 42 13.38 2.33 33.53
N GLU A 43 14.56 2.84 33.20
CA GLU A 43 14.72 3.84 32.14
C GLU A 43 14.40 3.23 30.76
N LYS A 44 14.90 2.04 30.44
CA LYS A 44 14.51 1.31 29.22
C LYS A 44 13.00 1.06 29.14
N ALA A 45 12.38 0.64 30.24
CA ALA A 45 10.93 0.42 30.29
C ALA A 45 10.15 1.74 30.08
N ARG A 46 10.66 2.86 30.59
CA ARG A 46 10.09 4.19 30.35
C ARG A 46 10.18 4.58 28.88
N GLN A 47 11.36 4.40 28.27
CA GLN A 47 11.60 4.68 26.85
C GLN A 47 10.69 3.85 25.95
N LEU A 48 10.61 2.53 26.18
CA LEU A 48 9.74 1.64 25.41
C LEU A 48 8.26 2.03 25.56
N LYS A 49 7.81 2.38 26.77
CA LYS A 49 6.43 2.87 26.97
C LYS A 49 6.16 4.16 26.22
N GLN A 50 7.13 5.07 26.14
CA GLN A 50 6.99 6.30 25.36
C GLN A 50 6.91 6.00 23.86
N MET A 51 7.76 5.11 23.34
CA MET A 51 7.73 4.69 21.94
C MET A 51 6.40 4.03 21.57
N VAL A 52 5.89 3.14 22.43
CA VAL A 52 4.57 2.49 22.21
C VAL A 52 3.47 3.54 22.12
N ARG A 53 3.42 4.51 23.04
CA ARG A 53 2.42 5.60 22.99
C ARG A 53 2.53 6.45 21.73
N GLN A 54 3.75 6.73 21.27
CA GLN A 54 3.97 7.47 20.03
C GLN A 54 3.49 6.67 18.81
N GLN A 55 3.79 5.38 18.75
CA GLN A 55 3.34 4.49 17.67
C GLN A 55 1.82 4.34 17.67
N GLU A 56 1.20 4.19 18.84
CA GLU A 56 -0.26 4.14 18.97
C GLU A 56 -0.91 5.42 18.43
N ALA A 57 -0.38 6.59 18.79
CA ALA A 57 -0.87 7.87 18.25
C ALA A 57 -0.71 7.96 16.72
N GLN A 58 0.44 7.55 16.18
CA GLN A 58 0.65 7.51 14.73
C GLN A 58 -0.33 6.58 14.02
N ILE A 59 -0.58 5.39 14.58
CA ILE A 59 -1.55 4.44 14.03
C ILE A 59 -2.95 5.06 14.02
N THR A 60 -3.37 5.71 15.11
CA THR A 60 -4.70 6.35 15.16
C THR A 60 -4.85 7.47 14.13
N GLU A 61 -3.81 8.28 13.93
CA GLU A 61 -3.81 9.34 12.91
C GLU A 61 -3.91 8.75 11.50
N LEU A 62 -3.10 7.74 11.18
CA LEU A 62 -3.14 7.06 9.89
C LEU A 62 -4.49 6.40 9.63
N ILE A 63 -5.14 5.82 10.65
CA ILE A 63 -6.50 5.27 10.52
C ILE A 63 -7.48 6.38 10.13
N GLN A 64 -7.49 7.52 10.83
CA GLN A 64 -8.37 8.65 10.52
C GLN A 64 -8.13 9.21 9.11
N GLN A 65 -6.87 9.30 8.69
CA GLN A 65 -6.51 9.73 7.33
C GLN A 65 -7.04 8.74 6.29
N ASN A 66 -6.87 7.44 6.51
CA ASN A 66 -7.40 6.40 5.61
C ASN A 66 -8.93 6.42 5.54
N GLU A 67 -9.63 6.61 6.66
CA GLU A 67 -11.08 6.77 6.69
C GLU A 67 -11.53 7.99 5.87
N THR A 68 -10.84 9.12 6.03
CA THR A 68 -11.13 10.34 5.26
C THR A 68 -10.92 10.12 3.76
N LEU A 69 -9.79 9.52 3.37
CA LEU A 69 -9.46 9.24 1.97
C LEU A 69 -10.45 8.22 1.36
N THR A 70 -10.84 7.20 2.11
CA THR A 70 -11.81 6.21 1.63
C THR A 70 -13.19 6.83 1.41
N GLN A 71 -13.64 7.72 2.30
CA GLN A 71 -14.86 8.50 2.09
C GLN A 71 -14.78 9.39 0.85
N GLN A 72 -13.65 10.07 0.63
CA GLN A 72 -13.44 10.88 -0.58
C GLN A 72 -13.48 10.03 -1.86
N ILE A 73 -12.84 8.86 -1.85
CA ILE A 73 -12.87 7.92 -2.98
C ILE A 73 -14.30 7.46 -3.25
N GLN A 74 -15.08 7.13 -2.22
CA GLN A 74 -16.48 6.72 -2.37
C GLN A 74 -17.33 7.86 -2.97
N ALA A 75 -17.18 9.08 -2.47
CA ALA A 75 -17.89 10.25 -2.98
C ALA A 75 -17.53 10.55 -4.45
N LEU A 76 -16.25 10.47 -4.81
CA LEU A 76 -15.79 10.64 -6.19
C LEU A 76 -16.30 9.53 -7.10
N LYS A 77 -16.28 8.27 -6.65
CA LYS A 77 -16.86 7.14 -7.40
C LYS A 77 -18.35 7.32 -7.65
N ALA A 78 -19.10 7.79 -6.64
CA ALA A 78 -20.53 8.10 -6.79
C ALA A 78 -20.77 9.21 -7.83
N LYS A 79 -19.99 10.29 -7.79
CA LYS A 79 -20.05 11.36 -8.80
C LYS A 79 -19.74 10.85 -10.21
N VAL A 80 -18.71 10.02 -10.36
CA VAL A 80 -18.36 9.41 -11.64
C VAL A 80 -19.51 8.55 -12.16
N ALA A 81 -20.12 7.71 -11.30
CA ALA A 81 -21.26 6.89 -11.68
C ALA A 81 -22.48 7.74 -12.09
N GLN A 82 -22.77 8.82 -11.36
CA GLN A 82 -23.83 9.76 -11.69
C GLN A 82 -23.59 10.44 -13.06
N LEU A 83 -22.38 10.93 -13.31
CA LEU A 83 -22.01 11.55 -14.59
C LEU A 83 -22.08 10.53 -15.74
N GLN A 84 -21.63 9.29 -15.52
CA GLN A 84 -21.76 8.21 -16.49
C GLN A 84 -23.23 7.92 -16.81
N GLN A 85 -24.11 7.89 -15.81
CA GLN A 85 -25.55 7.71 -16.02
C GLN A 85 -26.16 8.89 -16.78
N GLN A 86 -25.73 10.13 -16.55
CA GLN A 86 -26.22 11.30 -17.30
C GLN A 86 -25.77 11.29 -18.77
N LEU A 87 -24.54 10.87 -19.04
CA LEU A 87 -23.97 10.83 -20.39
C LEU A 87 -24.47 9.62 -21.20
N PHE A 88 -24.56 8.45 -20.56
CA PHE A 88 -24.81 7.17 -21.22
C PHE A 88 -26.13 6.50 -20.82
N GLY A 89 -26.89 7.07 -19.89
CA GLY A 89 -28.22 6.58 -19.52
C GLY A 89 -29.23 6.78 -20.64
N ARG A 90 -30.24 5.92 -20.70
CA ARG A 90 -31.36 6.06 -21.65
C ARG A 90 -32.08 7.38 -21.40
N LYS A 91 -31.94 8.33 -22.34
CA LYS A 91 -32.80 9.50 -22.41
C LYS A 91 -34.16 9.04 -22.94
N SER A 92 -35.11 8.72 -22.05
CA SER A 92 -36.47 8.34 -22.44
C SER A 92 -37.30 9.59 -22.71
N GLU A 93 -37.11 10.22 -23.87
CA GLU A 93 -38.06 11.18 -24.41
C GLU A 93 -38.26 10.86 -25.90
N GLN A 94 -39.20 9.94 -26.17
CA GLN A 94 -40.14 9.97 -27.30
C GLN A 94 -40.94 8.65 -27.35
N THR A 95 -42.05 8.62 -26.63
CA THR A 95 -43.35 8.11 -27.12
C THR A 95 -44.41 8.74 -26.23
N LYS A 96 -44.87 9.93 -26.63
CA LYS A 96 -46.18 10.41 -26.23
C LYS A 96 -47.17 10.00 -27.32
N ASP A 97 -48.41 9.88 -26.86
CA ASP A 97 -49.66 9.93 -27.61
C ASP A 97 -50.31 8.57 -27.90
N LEU A 98 -51.21 8.13 -27.02
CA LEU A 98 -52.62 8.52 -26.85
C LEU A 98 -53.49 7.51 -27.62
N VAL A 99 -54.22 6.73 -26.84
CA VAL A 99 -55.39 5.94 -27.26
C VAL A 99 -56.40 6.88 -27.96
N PRO A 100 -57.00 6.44 -29.06
CA PRO A 100 -58.44 6.53 -29.20
C PRO A 100 -59.01 5.12 -29.33
N GLU A 101 -59.93 4.78 -28.44
CA GLU A 101 -60.91 3.74 -28.72
C GLU A 101 -61.70 4.15 -29.96
N ASN A 102 -62.00 3.20 -30.83
CA ASN A 102 -63.36 2.92 -31.30
C ASN A 102 -63.38 1.71 -32.26
N HIS A 103 -64.24 0.77 -31.89
CA HIS A 103 -65.16 -0.02 -32.71
C HIS A 103 -64.68 -1.20 -33.56
N ASP A 104 -65.31 -2.33 -33.26
CA ASP A 104 -65.34 -3.61 -33.96
C ASP A 104 -65.64 -3.52 -35.46
N GLY A 105 -65.07 -4.46 -36.22
CA GLY A 105 -65.46 -4.76 -37.60
C GLY A 105 -64.53 -5.78 -38.26
N ASP A 106 -65.02 -7.01 -38.40
CA ASP A 106 -64.40 -8.12 -39.14
C ASP A 106 -64.11 -7.80 -40.63
N GLN A 107 -63.11 -8.52 -41.18
CA GLN A 107 -63.08 -9.23 -42.49
C GLN A 107 -61.80 -9.02 -43.35
N GLU A 108 -61.06 -10.13 -43.47
CA GLU A 108 -60.30 -10.70 -44.62
C GLU A 108 -59.39 -9.88 -45.58
N ALA A 109 -58.14 -10.39 -45.64
CA ALA A 109 -57.33 -10.79 -46.81
C ALA A 109 -56.85 -9.75 -47.86
N CYS A 110 -55.52 -9.63 -48.00
CA CYS A 110 -54.79 -9.94 -49.25
C CYS A 110 -53.25 -9.85 -49.08
N ASN A 111 -52.56 -10.64 -49.91
CA ASN A 111 -51.16 -11.03 -49.85
C ASN A 111 -50.16 -10.05 -50.49
N ALA A 112 -48.89 -10.27 -50.12
CA ALA A 112 -47.65 -10.08 -50.89
C ALA A 112 -47.07 -8.66 -51.05
N SER A 113 -46.00 -8.37 -50.32
CA SER A 113 -44.74 -7.93 -50.95
C SER A 113 -43.54 -8.28 -50.09
N GLU A 114 -42.68 -9.09 -50.68
CA GLU A 114 -41.36 -9.50 -50.23
C GLU A 114 -40.44 -8.27 -50.12
N ALA A 115 -40.17 -7.83 -48.90
CA ALA A 115 -39.09 -6.90 -48.61
C ALA A 115 -38.08 -7.67 -47.77
N THR A 116 -36.98 -8.06 -48.39
CA THR A 116 -35.77 -8.55 -47.73
C THR A 116 -35.38 -7.55 -46.66
N SER A 117 -35.72 -7.86 -45.41
CA SER A 117 -35.38 -7.06 -44.26
C SER A 117 -33.89 -7.24 -43.99
N GLU A 118 -33.09 -6.30 -44.51
CA GLU A 118 -31.77 -6.04 -43.96
C GLU A 118 -31.97 -5.56 -42.53
N SER A 119 -32.11 -6.53 -41.62
CA SER A 119 -32.13 -6.29 -40.19
C SER A 119 -30.78 -5.68 -39.84
N LYS A 120 -30.80 -4.36 -39.64
CA LYS A 120 -29.63 -3.61 -39.18
C LYS A 120 -29.19 -4.25 -37.87
N ASN A 121 -28.07 -4.97 -37.91
CA ASN A 121 -27.52 -5.63 -36.74
C ASN A 121 -27.45 -4.63 -35.59
N ASN A 122 -28.09 -4.97 -34.47
CA ASN A 122 -28.11 -4.12 -33.28
C ASN A 122 -26.67 -3.82 -32.85
N ARG A 123 -26.41 -2.55 -32.52
CA ARG A 123 -25.09 -2.10 -32.07
C ARG A 123 -24.72 -2.82 -30.77
N GLY A 124 -23.68 -3.65 -30.81
CA GLY A 124 -23.23 -4.44 -29.67
C GLY A 124 -22.73 -5.82 -30.06
N LYS A 125 -22.19 -6.55 -29.07
CA LYS A 125 -21.75 -7.93 -29.24
C LYS A 125 -22.97 -8.83 -29.41
N GLN A 126 -23.06 -9.55 -30.53
CA GLN A 126 -24.23 -10.38 -30.86
C GLN A 126 -24.39 -11.55 -29.86
N PRO A 127 -25.63 -11.94 -29.50
CA PRO A 127 -25.89 -13.16 -28.73
C PRO A 127 -25.23 -14.36 -29.42
N GLY A 128 -24.51 -15.20 -28.65
CA GLY A 128 -23.80 -16.36 -29.19
C GLY A 128 -22.40 -16.09 -29.77
N SER A 129 -21.97 -14.82 -29.88
CA SER A 129 -20.60 -14.51 -30.31
C SER A 129 -19.56 -14.99 -29.29
N LYS A 130 -18.45 -15.58 -29.77
CA LYS A 130 -17.35 -16.03 -28.92
C LYS A 130 -16.80 -14.84 -28.12
N GLY A 131 -16.77 -14.96 -26.79
CA GLY A 131 -16.20 -13.93 -25.92
C GLY A 131 -14.68 -13.81 -26.15
N TYR A 132 -14.15 -12.60 -25.96
CA TYR A 132 -12.71 -12.43 -25.75
C TYR A 132 -12.40 -12.92 -24.32
N GLY A 133 -12.17 -14.23 -24.18
CA GLY A 133 -11.79 -14.84 -22.91
C GLY A 133 -10.43 -14.36 -22.41
N ARG A 134 -10.02 -14.85 -21.23
CA ARG A 134 -8.66 -14.62 -20.72
C ARG A 134 -7.66 -15.24 -21.71
N ARG A 135 -6.80 -14.41 -22.29
CA ARG A 135 -5.75 -14.83 -23.23
C ARG A 135 -4.41 -14.86 -22.50
N ARG A 136 -3.70 -15.98 -22.59
CA ARG A 136 -2.32 -16.10 -22.07
C ARG A 136 -1.42 -15.10 -22.79
N ARG A 137 -0.53 -14.42 -22.06
CA ARG A 137 0.35 -13.37 -22.61
C ARG A 137 1.68 -13.96 -23.10
N SER A 138 1.60 -14.90 -24.04
CA SER A 138 2.75 -15.67 -24.54
C SER A 138 3.77 -14.86 -25.36
N GLY A 139 3.46 -13.62 -25.73
CA GLY A 139 4.36 -12.76 -26.52
C GLY A 139 5.24 -11.82 -25.68
N LEU A 140 5.22 -11.95 -24.35
CA LEU A 140 6.11 -11.18 -23.48
C LEU A 140 7.51 -11.81 -23.46
N PRO A 141 8.58 -11.03 -23.23
CA PRO A 141 9.89 -11.60 -22.89
C PRO A 141 9.76 -12.50 -21.66
N THR A 142 10.24 -13.73 -21.77
CA THR A 142 10.15 -14.75 -20.72
C THR A 142 11.55 -15.06 -20.20
N GLU A 143 11.70 -15.03 -18.88
CA GLU A 143 12.89 -15.50 -18.18
C GLU A 143 12.50 -16.73 -17.35
N GLU A 144 13.20 -17.85 -17.53
CA GLU A 144 12.95 -19.09 -16.78
C GLU A 144 13.75 -19.06 -15.47
N ILE A 145 13.04 -19.08 -14.33
CA ILE A 145 13.64 -19.11 -12.99
C ILE A 145 13.40 -20.49 -12.38
N LEU A 146 14.49 -21.22 -12.11
CA LEU A 146 14.43 -22.51 -11.44
C LEU A 146 14.39 -22.32 -9.92
N HIS A 147 13.32 -22.82 -9.29
CA HIS A 147 13.14 -22.80 -7.85
C HIS A 147 13.47 -24.17 -7.25
N GLU A 148 14.70 -24.35 -6.78
CA GLU A 148 15.10 -25.55 -6.03
C GLU A 148 14.74 -25.43 -4.55
N LEU A 149 14.30 -26.54 -3.95
CA LEU A 149 14.11 -26.62 -2.50
C LEU A 149 15.45 -26.38 -1.78
N PRO A 150 15.47 -25.62 -0.67
CA PRO A 150 16.66 -25.48 0.16
C PRO A 150 17.21 -26.84 0.60
N LYS A 151 18.53 -27.01 0.68
CA LYS A 151 19.18 -28.30 1.02
C LYS A 151 18.66 -28.95 2.32
N ALA A 152 18.24 -28.14 3.29
CA ALA A 152 17.67 -28.63 4.56
C ALA A 152 16.28 -29.26 4.40
N GLU A 153 15.52 -28.84 3.38
CA GLU A 153 14.16 -29.29 3.08
C GLU A 153 14.14 -30.39 2.01
N GLN A 154 15.28 -30.73 1.43
CA GLN A 154 15.42 -31.84 0.47
C GLN A 154 15.39 -33.22 1.15
N CYS A 155 15.15 -33.29 2.46
CA CYS A 155 15.10 -34.55 3.21
C CYS A 155 13.74 -34.72 3.89
N CYS A 156 13.29 -35.96 4.01
CA CYS A 156 12.07 -36.28 4.72
C CYS A 156 12.19 -35.92 6.22
N PRO A 157 11.24 -35.15 6.80
CA PRO A 157 11.31 -34.75 8.20
C PRO A 157 11.14 -35.90 9.19
N VAL A 158 10.63 -37.06 8.76
CA VAL A 158 10.37 -38.22 9.61
C VAL A 158 11.52 -39.23 9.58
N CYS A 159 12.12 -39.49 8.41
CA CYS A 159 13.15 -40.51 8.25
C CYS A 159 14.52 -39.98 7.79
N GLY A 160 14.63 -38.69 7.46
CA GLY A 160 15.88 -38.02 7.10
C GLY A 160 16.46 -38.37 5.73
N LYS A 161 15.80 -39.24 4.96
CA LYS A 161 16.28 -39.64 3.62
C LYS A 161 16.09 -38.50 2.61
N PRO A 162 17.04 -38.30 1.67
CA PRO A 162 16.90 -37.29 0.63
C PRO A 162 15.75 -37.66 -0.32
N PHE A 163 15.03 -36.65 -0.80
CA PHE A 163 14.02 -36.81 -1.83
C PHE A 163 14.67 -37.12 -3.18
N SER A 164 14.07 -38.04 -3.93
CA SER A 164 14.42 -38.26 -5.34
C SER A 164 13.73 -37.22 -6.22
N VAL A 165 14.38 -36.81 -7.30
CA VAL A 165 13.78 -35.92 -8.29
C VAL A 165 12.52 -36.56 -8.87
N PHE A 166 11.38 -35.88 -8.75
CA PHE A 166 10.12 -36.30 -9.35
C PHE A 166 10.09 -35.87 -10.83
N PRO A 167 9.62 -36.71 -11.76
CA PRO A 167 9.57 -36.34 -13.17
C PRO A 167 8.51 -35.26 -13.43
N GLY A 168 8.94 -34.17 -14.07
CA GLY A 168 8.09 -33.02 -14.40
C GLY A 168 8.45 -31.77 -13.59
N SER A 169 7.86 -30.64 -13.97
CA SER A 169 7.98 -29.36 -13.26
C SER A 169 6.59 -28.82 -12.93
N GLU A 170 6.49 -28.12 -11.81
CA GLU A 170 5.31 -27.33 -11.48
C GLU A 170 5.52 -25.91 -12.01
N ASP A 171 4.92 -25.61 -13.15
CA ASP A 171 5.15 -24.35 -13.85
C ASP A 171 4.15 -23.27 -13.40
N SER A 172 4.66 -22.10 -12.99
CA SER A 172 3.86 -20.91 -12.66
C SER A 172 4.34 -19.69 -13.43
N GLU A 173 3.42 -18.83 -13.87
CA GLU A 173 3.74 -17.60 -14.62
C GLU A 173 3.51 -16.35 -13.75
N GLU A 174 4.51 -15.48 -13.67
CA GLU A 174 4.41 -14.15 -13.05
C GLU A 174 4.63 -13.05 -14.10
N ILE A 175 3.82 -11.98 -14.06
CA ILE A 175 3.95 -10.84 -14.97
C ILE A 175 4.31 -9.60 -14.17
N HIS A 176 5.58 -9.20 -14.24
CA HIS A 176 6.08 -7.98 -13.64
C HIS A 176 5.80 -6.76 -14.53
N TRP A 177 5.30 -5.66 -13.94
CA TRP A 177 5.02 -4.42 -14.66
C TRP A 177 5.86 -3.27 -14.10
N GLU A 178 6.77 -2.73 -14.91
CA GLU A 178 7.63 -1.61 -14.53
C GLU A 178 7.16 -0.29 -15.17
N VAL A 179 6.86 0.72 -14.36
CA VAL A 179 6.55 2.08 -14.83
C VAL A 179 7.79 2.96 -14.69
N ARG A 180 8.26 3.54 -15.81
CA ARG A 180 9.37 4.50 -15.82
C ARG A 180 8.86 5.92 -16.07
N LEU A 181 8.96 6.80 -15.07
CA LEU A 181 8.63 8.22 -15.21
C LEU A 181 9.83 8.95 -15.83
N VAL A 182 9.59 9.65 -16.94
CA VAL A 182 10.64 10.41 -17.63
C VAL A 182 10.27 11.88 -17.68
N ARG A 183 11.07 12.74 -17.05
CA ARG A 183 10.98 14.19 -17.19
C ARG A 183 11.74 14.63 -18.44
N ARG A 184 11.01 15.03 -19.49
CA ARG A 184 11.60 15.63 -20.70
C ARG A 184 11.56 17.16 -20.57
N ILE A 185 12.72 17.80 -20.49
CA ILE A 185 12.82 19.27 -20.55
C ILE A 185 13.13 19.67 -21.99
N HIS A 186 12.16 20.27 -22.66
CA HIS A 186 12.32 20.70 -24.05
C HIS A 186 12.89 22.11 -24.07
N LYS A 187 14.16 22.26 -24.47
CA LYS A 187 14.78 23.56 -24.73
C LYS A 187 14.73 23.82 -26.23
N ARG A 188 14.04 24.88 -26.66
CA ARG A 188 13.97 25.30 -28.06
C ARG A 188 15.05 26.35 -28.33
N THR A 189 15.81 26.17 -29.40
CA THR A 189 16.78 27.18 -29.86
C THR A 189 16.03 28.46 -30.23
N ARG A 190 16.52 29.60 -29.74
CA ARG A 190 15.97 30.92 -30.06
C ARG A 190 16.78 31.50 -31.21
N TYR A 191 16.10 31.88 -32.28
CA TYR A 191 16.72 32.53 -33.43
C TYR A 191 16.44 34.03 -33.40
N ARG A 192 17.39 34.80 -33.92
CA ARG A 192 17.18 36.22 -34.22
C ARG A 192 16.94 36.34 -35.73
N PRO A 193 15.97 37.14 -36.19
CA PRO A 193 15.82 37.44 -37.60
C PRO A 193 17.11 38.07 -38.15
N THR A 194 17.55 37.60 -39.32
CA THR A 194 18.72 38.14 -40.05
C THR A 194 18.41 39.44 -40.79
N THR A 195 17.14 39.80 -40.94
CA THR A 195 16.72 41.05 -41.58
C THR A 195 16.72 42.20 -40.57
N GLY A 196 17.32 43.34 -40.95
CA GLY A 196 17.52 44.53 -40.11
C GLY A 196 16.24 45.30 -39.73
N LEU A 197 15.07 44.67 -39.77
CA LEU A 197 13.83 45.29 -39.30
C LEU A 197 13.80 45.22 -37.77
N ARG A 198 14.09 46.36 -37.14
CA ARG A 198 13.86 46.62 -35.71
C ARG A 198 12.39 46.34 -35.40
N SER A 199 12.06 45.15 -34.90
CA SER A 199 10.82 44.95 -34.18
C SER A 199 10.90 45.80 -32.91
N ARG A 200 10.19 46.93 -32.87
CA ARG A 200 9.98 47.71 -31.64
C ARG A 200 9.42 46.76 -30.59
N ARG A 201 10.24 46.40 -29.59
CA ARG A 201 9.74 45.77 -28.39
C ARG A 201 8.91 46.83 -27.67
N SER A 202 7.60 46.65 -27.66
CA SER A 202 6.77 47.21 -26.59
C SER A 202 7.09 46.40 -25.33
N ASP A 203 8.11 46.82 -24.60
CA ASP A 203 8.31 46.38 -23.22
C ASP A 203 7.19 47.04 -22.40
N SER A 204 6.03 46.38 -22.34
CA SER A 204 4.99 46.72 -21.37
C SER A 204 5.45 46.24 -19.99
N LEU A 205 5.98 47.18 -19.22
CA LEU A 205 6.05 47.12 -17.77
C LEU A 205 4.67 46.73 -17.22
N LEU A 206 4.57 45.52 -16.67
CA LEU A 206 3.58 45.17 -15.66
C LEU A 206 4.33 44.86 -14.38
N SER A 207 4.68 45.94 -13.69
CA SER A 207 4.90 45.98 -12.25
C SER A 207 3.52 46.02 -11.59
N MET A 208 3.16 44.95 -10.87
CA MET A 208 2.21 44.88 -9.74
C MET A 208 2.50 43.49 -9.15
N GLY A 209 3.17 43.33 -8.00
CA GLY A 209 2.81 43.90 -6.71
C GLY A 209 1.63 43.10 -6.15
N ILE A 210 1.87 42.26 -5.13
CA ILE A 210 1.02 42.02 -3.93
C ILE A 210 1.57 40.82 -3.15
N CYS A 211 1.79 41.05 -1.86
CA CYS A 211 2.03 40.07 -0.80
C CYS A 211 0.95 38.98 -0.72
N GLY A 212 1.36 37.81 -0.23
CA GLY A 212 0.51 36.71 0.22
C GLY A 212 1.37 35.54 0.64
#